data_AF-A0AAU2JSZ9-F1
#
_entry.id   AF-A0AAU2JSZ9-F1
#
_cell.length_a   1.000
_cell.length_b   1.000
_cell.length_c   1.000
_cell.angle_alpha   90.00
_cell.angle_beta   90.00
_cell.angle_gamma   90.00
#
_symmetry.space_group_name_H-M   'P 1'
#
loop_
_entity.id
_entity.type
_entity.pdbx_description
1 polymer ?
#
loop_
_entity_poly.entity_id
_entity_poly.type
_entity_poly.pdbx_seq_one_letter_code
_entity_poly.pdbx_strand_id
1 'polypeptide(L)'
;MSAVDERLRRWRMVLGGGEADGTGCTLAGRDAAMDAALGALYGGAGAGGTRKASGERSAGLGGSAPNVARWLGDIRTYFPSSVVQVMQRDAIERLGLSALLLEPEMLEAVEPDVHLVGTLLSLNKAMPETTKETARAVVRKVVEQLEKKLAARTRTTLTGALDRSARVSRPRHHDIDWNRTIQANLKNYLPEYRTVVPERLIGYGRAAQSVKKEVILCIDQSGSMAASVVYASVFGAVLASMRSIATRLVVFDTAVVDLTDQLDDPVDVLFGTQLGGGTDINRALAYCQSKITRPADTVVVLISDLYEGGIRNEMLRRVAAMKASGVEFVTLLALSDEGAPAYDREHAAALAALGAPAFACTPDLFPEVMAAALEKRPLPTP
;
A
#
# COMPACT_ATOMS: atom_id res chain seq x y z
N MET A 1 27.09 13.10 31.85
CA MET A 1 27.92 12.88 30.65
C MET A 1 28.17 14.22 29.98
N SER A 2 29.42 14.50 29.58
CA SER A 2 29.68 15.70 28.78
C SER A 2 29.13 15.51 27.35
N ALA A 3 28.91 16.60 26.61
CA ALA A 3 28.47 16.53 25.21
C ALA A 3 29.47 15.78 24.31
N VAL A 4 30.75 15.76 24.69
CA VAL A 4 31.80 15.03 23.98
C VAL A 4 31.69 13.52 24.25
N ASP A 5 31.41 13.12 25.48
CA ASP A 5 31.24 11.71 25.86
C ASP A 5 30.00 11.09 25.22
N GLU A 6 28.88 11.83 25.17
CA GLU A 6 27.66 11.38 24.48
C GLU A 6 27.87 11.24 22.97
N ARG A 7 28.68 12.12 22.37
CA ARG A 7 29.04 12.01 20.96
C ARG A 7 29.91 10.79 20.69
N LEU A 8 30.94 10.54 21.53
CA LEU A 8 31.81 9.37 21.40
C LEU A 8 31.05 8.06 21.61
N ARG A 9 30.13 8.02 22.57
CA ARG A 9 29.21 6.89 22.79
C ARG A 9 28.37 6.57 21.56
N ARG A 10 27.78 7.59 20.90
CA ARG A 10 26.98 7.38 19.67
C ARG A 10 27.83 6.89 18.51
N TRP A 11 29.03 7.45 18.34
CA TRP A 11 29.97 6.97 17.32
C TRP A 11 30.39 5.53 17.58
N ARG A 12 30.60 5.15 18.85
CA ARG A 12 30.90 3.76 19.21
C ARG A 12 29.78 2.78 18.86
N MET A 13 28.52 3.17 19.05
CA MET A 13 27.37 2.32 18.66
C MET A 13 27.20 2.22 17.13
N VAL A 14 27.56 3.26 16.37
CA VAL A 14 27.44 3.26 14.90
C VAL A 14 28.58 2.50 14.23
N LEU A 15 29.81 2.65 14.73
CA LEU A 15 31.01 2.01 14.17
C LEU A 15 31.14 0.54 14.55
N GLY A 16 30.37 0.07 15.54
CA GLY A 16 30.49 -1.28 16.09
C GLY A 16 31.73 -1.45 16.99
N GLY A 17 31.96 -2.68 17.43
CA GLY A 17 33.10 -3.04 18.29
C GLY A 17 34.23 -3.79 17.57
N GLY A 18 35.37 -3.96 18.26
CA GLY A 18 36.53 -4.70 17.76
C GLY A 18 37.58 -3.79 17.09
N GLU A 19 38.17 -4.22 15.98
CA GLU A 19 39.26 -3.50 15.29
C GLU A 19 38.83 -2.14 14.69
N ALA A 20 37.53 -1.86 14.59
CA ALA A 20 36.97 -0.58 14.14
C ALA A 20 36.81 0.45 15.27
N ASP A 21 37.13 0.09 16.51
CA ASP A 21 36.89 0.91 17.69
C ASP A 21 37.98 1.97 17.89
N GLY A 22 37.94 3.03 17.08
CA GLY A 22 38.83 4.19 17.20
C GLY A 22 38.42 5.19 18.30
N THR A 23 37.44 4.84 19.16
CA THR A 23 36.80 5.80 20.09
C THR A 23 37.22 5.67 21.54
N GLY A 24 37.79 4.52 21.95
CA GLY A 24 38.22 4.27 23.34
C GLY A 24 37.09 4.22 24.36
N CYS A 25 35.83 4.16 23.92
CA CYS A 25 34.65 4.18 24.78
C CYS A 25 34.14 2.75 25.04
N THR A 26 34.19 2.30 26.28
CA THR A 26 33.61 1.01 26.69
C THR A 26 32.12 1.18 26.99
N LEU A 27 31.27 0.50 26.23
CA LEU A 27 29.82 0.45 26.48
C LEU A 27 29.54 -0.46 27.69
N ALA A 28 28.61 -0.05 28.56
CA ALA A 28 28.22 -0.81 29.74
C ALA A 28 26.69 -0.79 29.95
N GLY A 29 26.17 -1.80 30.66
CA GLY A 29 24.75 -1.89 31.01
C GLY A 29 23.84 -1.94 29.77
N ARG A 30 22.90 -1.00 29.67
CA ARG A 30 21.91 -0.92 28.57
C ARG A 30 22.57 -0.78 27.20
N ASP A 31 23.68 -0.05 27.11
CA ASP A 31 24.34 0.20 25.84
C ASP A 31 25.08 -1.03 25.30
N ALA A 32 25.64 -1.84 26.21
CA ALA A 32 26.25 -3.11 25.84
C ALA A 32 25.20 -4.12 25.33
N ALA A 33 24.00 -4.12 25.92
CA ALA A 33 22.89 -4.94 25.45
C ALA A 33 22.37 -4.49 24.08
N MET A 34 22.29 -3.17 23.84
CA MET A 34 21.96 -2.60 22.53
C MET A 34 22.99 -2.95 21.46
N ASP A 35 24.29 -2.82 21.77
CA ASP A 35 25.39 -3.17 20.87
C ASP A 35 25.39 -4.67 20.55
N ALA A 36 25.14 -5.54 21.54
CA ALA A 36 25.01 -6.97 21.33
C ALA A 36 23.83 -7.32 20.41
N ALA A 37 22.67 -6.67 20.59
CA ALA A 37 21.51 -6.88 19.74
C ALA A 37 21.75 -6.42 18.29
N LEU A 38 22.43 -5.29 18.08
CA LEU A 38 22.83 -4.80 16.76
C LEU A 38 23.91 -5.69 16.13
N GLY A 39 24.91 -6.12 16.90
CA GLY A 39 25.99 -6.99 16.46
C GLY A 39 25.49 -8.38 16.03
N ALA A 40 24.48 -8.93 16.69
CA ALA A 40 23.86 -10.20 16.31
C ALA A 40 23.19 -10.15 14.93
N LEU A 41 22.70 -8.98 14.50
CA LEU A 41 22.03 -8.76 13.21
C LEU A 41 23.00 -8.28 12.12
N TYR A 42 23.84 -7.28 12.41
CA TYR A 42 24.68 -6.60 11.42
C TYR A 42 26.16 -7.01 11.46
N GLY A 43 26.63 -7.65 12.53
CA GLY A 43 28.04 -8.04 12.70
C GLY A 43 28.50 -9.23 11.83
N GLY A 44 27.57 -9.93 11.17
CA GLY A 44 27.88 -11.14 10.38
C GLY A 44 28.22 -10.91 8.90
N ALA A 45 28.02 -9.72 8.35
CA ALA A 45 28.02 -9.49 6.89
C ALA A 45 29.09 -8.49 6.39
N GLY A 46 30.23 -8.43 7.08
CA GLY A 46 31.27 -7.44 6.80
C GLY A 46 32.69 -8.01 6.74
N ALA A 47 32.93 -9.09 5.98
CA ALA A 47 34.27 -9.40 5.45
C ALA A 47 34.19 -10.53 4.41
N GLY A 48 34.14 -10.16 3.13
CA GLY A 48 34.69 -11.02 2.08
C GLY A 48 36.20 -11.10 2.29
N GLY A 49 36.66 -12.08 3.06
CA GLY A 49 38.09 -12.23 3.35
C GLY A 49 38.36 -13.22 4.48
N THR A 50 38.74 -14.44 4.08
CA THR A 50 39.47 -15.44 4.89
C THR A 50 38.91 -15.77 6.28
N ARG A 51 38.37 -16.99 6.40
CA ARG A 51 38.31 -17.73 7.67
C ARG A 51 39.69 -17.68 8.33
N LYS A 52 39.83 -16.94 9.42
CA LYS A 52 40.91 -17.16 10.40
C LYS A 52 40.33 -17.15 11.80
N ALA A 53 40.72 -18.18 12.52
CA ALA A 53 40.30 -18.49 13.87
C ALA A 53 40.90 -17.49 14.86
N SER A 54 40.04 -16.82 15.63
CA SER A 54 40.37 -16.32 16.97
C SER A 54 39.09 -16.06 17.77
N GLY A 55 38.67 -17.07 18.54
CA GLY A 55 38.53 -16.92 19.98
C GLY A 55 37.47 -16.00 20.61
N GLU A 56 36.64 -15.27 19.87
CA GLU A 56 35.48 -14.57 20.46
C GLU A 56 34.19 -15.16 19.89
N ARG A 57 33.37 -15.74 20.77
CA ARG A 57 32.05 -16.27 20.43
C ARG A 57 31.17 -15.11 19.98
N SER A 58 31.18 -14.77 18.69
CA SER A 58 30.16 -13.91 18.12
C SER A 58 28.83 -14.66 18.21
N ALA A 59 27.90 -14.10 18.99
CA ALA A 59 26.55 -14.62 19.14
C ALA A 59 25.77 -14.37 17.85
N GLY A 60 26.07 -15.14 16.81
CA GLY A 60 25.23 -15.18 15.62
C GLY A 60 23.87 -15.75 15.98
N LEU A 61 22.82 -15.24 15.35
CA LEU A 61 21.45 -15.79 15.45
C LEU A 61 21.28 -17.15 14.73
N GLY A 62 22.39 -17.84 14.44
CA GLY A 62 22.41 -19.10 13.72
C GLY A 62 21.98 -20.29 14.58
N GLY A 63 20.83 -20.88 14.25
CA GLY A 63 20.51 -22.28 14.52
C GLY A 63 19.74 -22.61 15.80
N SER A 64 19.27 -21.64 16.59
CA SER A 64 18.43 -21.95 17.77
C SER A 64 17.33 -20.92 18.00
N ALA A 65 16.08 -21.33 17.76
CA ALA A 65 14.84 -20.59 18.06
C ALA A 65 14.85 -19.81 19.40
N PRO A 66 15.35 -20.36 20.54
CA PRO A 66 15.36 -19.61 21.81
C PRO A 66 16.27 -18.37 21.82
N ASN A 67 17.35 -18.35 21.03
CA ASN A 67 18.21 -17.17 20.93
C ASN A 67 17.55 -16.05 20.12
N VAL A 68 16.76 -16.41 19.11
CA VAL A 68 16.01 -15.45 18.27
C VAL A 68 14.85 -14.84 19.07
N ALA A 69 14.09 -15.65 19.81
CA ALA A 69 13.00 -15.16 20.67
C ALA A 69 13.51 -14.17 21.73
N ARG A 70 14.64 -14.48 22.37
CA ARG A 70 15.29 -13.59 23.34
C ARG A 70 15.73 -12.29 22.69
N TRP A 71 16.37 -12.36 21.52
CA TRP A 71 16.79 -11.18 20.76
C TRP A 71 15.60 -10.29 20.36
N LEU A 72 14.47 -10.87 19.92
CA LEU A 72 13.24 -10.14 19.63
C LEU A 72 12.66 -9.42 20.87
N GLY A 73 12.76 -10.04 22.05
CA GLY A 73 12.40 -9.41 23.31
C GLY A 73 13.34 -8.26 23.70
N ASP A 74 14.65 -8.46 23.50
CA ASP A 74 15.68 -7.46 23.79
C ASP A 74 15.50 -6.21 22.92
N ILE A 75 15.30 -6.35 21.60
CA ILE A 75 15.11 -5.19 20.72
C ILE A 75 13.88 -4.36 21.11
N ARG A 76 12.77 -5.01 21.53
CA ARG A 76 11.55 -4.33 21.99
C ARG A 76 11.75 -3.56 23.30
N THR A 77 12.67 -4.01 24.14
CA THR A 77 12.99 -3.35 25.42
C THR A 77 13.85 -2.10 25.18
N TYR A 78 14.73 -2.16 24.20
CA TYR A 78 15.76 -1.15 24.04
C TYR A 78 15.47 -0.09 22.97
N PHE A 79 14.71 -0.41 21.92
CA PHE A 79 14.48 0.45 20.77
C PHE A 79 13.01 0.88 20.62
N PRO A 80 12.73 2.06 20.02
CA PRO A 80 11.38 2.45 19.61
C PRO A 80 10.79 1.49 18.58
N SER A 81 9.46 1.35 18.54
CA SER A 81 8.74 0.45 17.62
C SER A 81 9.14 0.62 16.15
N SER A 82 9.29 1.87 15.69
CA SER A 82 9.71 2.16 14.31
C SER A 82 11.10 1.60 13.96
N VAL A 83 12.01 1.53 14.93
CA VAL A 83 13.36 0.97 14.75
C VAL A 83 13.32 -0.55 14.84
N VAL A 84 12.50 -1.09 15.75
CA VAL A 84 12.28 -2.54 15.90
C VAL A 84 11.77 -3.15 14.60
N GLN A 85 10.80 -2.52 13.94
CA GLN A 85 10.27 -2.96 12.65
C GLN A 85 11.36 -3.07 11.57
N VAL A 86 12.22 -2.05 11.44
CA VAL A 86 13.34 -2.06 10.50
C VAL A 86 14.34 -3.17 10.81
N MET A 87 14.69 -3.35 12.09
CA MET A 87 15.62 -4.41 12.50
C MET A 87 15.03 -5.81 12.30
N GLN A 88 13.73 -5.99 12.53
CA GLN A 88 13.04 -7.26 12.31
C GLN A 88 12.99 -7.61 10.81
N ARG A 89 12.66 -6.65 9.94
CA ARG A 89 12.72 -6.81 8.49
C ARG A 89 14.11 -7.28 8.05
N ASP A 90 15.15 -6.55 8.47
CA ASP A 90 16.52 -6.87 8.11
C ASP A 90 16.93 -8.27 8.62
N ALA A 91 16.41 -8.69 9.78
CA ALA A 91 16.67 -10.03 10.32
C ALA A 91 16.00 -11.13 9.49
N ILE A 92 14.75 -10.94 9.08
CA ILE A 92 14.03 -11.91 8.25
C ILE A 92 14.75 -12.11 6.91
N GLU A 93 15.14 -11.02 6.25
CA GLU A 93 15.81 -11.06 4.94
C GLU A 93 17.23 -11.62 5.03
N ARG A 94 18.05 -11.14 5.98
CA ARG A 94 19.48 -11.48 6.04
C ARG A 94 19.75 -12.82 6.70
N LEU A 95 18.93 -13.23 7.66
CA LEU A 95 19.15 -14.42 8.46
C LEU A 95 18.22 -15.57 8.07
N GLY A 96 17.36 -15.38 7.06
CA GLY A 96 16.46 -16.42 6.56
C GLY A 96 15.46 -16.92 7.60
N LEU A 97 15.04 -16.04 8.52
CA LEU A 97 14.16 -16.38 9.64
C LEU A 97 12.72 -16.67 9.21
N SER A 98 12.42 -16.61 7.91
CA SER A 98 11.11 -16.93 7.34
C SER A 98 10.61 -18.32 7.76
N ALA A 99 11.51 -19.30 7.91
CA ALA A 99 11.15 -20.65 8.37
C ALA A 99 10.76 -20.69 9.86
N LEU A 100 11.29 -19.78 10.69
CA LEU A 100 10.95 -19.70 12.12
C LEU A 100 9.61 -19.00 12.36
N LEU A 101 9.08 -18.27 11.37
CA LEU A 101 7.72 -17.73 11.40
C LEU A 101 6.65 -18.84 11.29
N LEU A 102 7.05 -20.10 11.05
CA LEU A 102 6.15 -21.26 11.11
C LEU A 102 5.85 -21.70 12.55
N GLU A 103 6.66 -21.25 13.52
CA GLU A 103 6.48 -21.56 14.94
C GLU A 103 5.54 -20.52 15.59
N PRO A 104 4.40 -20.94 16.20
CA PRO A 104 3.42 -20.01 16.78
C PRO A 104 4.00 -19.07 17.85
N GLU A 105 4.91 -19.58 18.67
CA GLU A 105 5.58 -18.84 19.75
C GLU A 105 6.40 -17.65 19.21
N MET A 106 6.99 -17.81 18.02
CA MET A 106 7.75 -16.77 17.35
C MET A 106 6.83 -15.70 16.75
N LEU A 107 5.67 -16.08 16.19
CA LEU A 107 4.70 -15.14 15.64
C LEU A 107 4.13 -14.19 16.69
N GLU A 108 3.93 -14.66 17.92
CA GLU A 108 3.45 -13.83 19.03
C GLU A 108 4.50 -12.82 19.52
N ALA A 109 5.78 -13.14 19.35
CA ALA A 109 6.89 -12.30 19.80
C ALA A 109 7.21 -11.15 18.83
N VAL A 110 6.97 -11.36 17.52
CA VAL A 110 7.25 -10.40 16.45
C VAL A 110 6.25 -9.23 16.46
N GLU A 111 6.72 -8.04 16.11
CA GLU A 111 5.84 -6.87 16.02
C GLU A 111 5.03 -6.96 14.71
N PRO A 112 3.68 -6.82 14.76
CA PRO A 112 2.87 -6.88 13.55
C PRO A 112 3.13 -5.64 12.67
N ASP A 113 3.64 -5.87 11.47
CA ASP A 113 3.78 -4.85 10.42
C ASP A 113 3.32 -5.38 9.05
N VAL A 114 3.21 -4.48 8.06
CA VAL A 114 2.74 -4.82 6.70
C VAL A 114 3.69 -5.78 5.99
N HIS A 115 4.98 -5.72 6.28
CA HIS A 115 6.00 -6.54 5.65
C HIS A 115 5.94 -7.99 6.15
N LEU A 116 5.69 -8.18 7.44
CA LEU A 116 5.39 -9.46 8.05
C LEU A 116 4.16 -10.09 7.41
N VAL A 117 3.09 -9.32 7.18
CA VAL A 117 1.90 -9.82 6.47
C VAL A 117 2.28 -10.36 5.09
N GLY A 118 3.06 -9.60 4.31
CA GLY A 118 3.55 -10.07 3.01
C GLY A 118 4.34 -11.38 3.09
N THR A 119 5.20 -11.50 4.11
CA THR A 119 5.99 -12.72 4.37
C THR A 119 5.08 -13.91 4.74
N LEU A 120 4.11 -13.71 5.63
CA LEU A 120 3.15 -14.75 6.02
C LEU A 120 2.30 -15.23 4.84
N LEU A 121 1.87 -14.31 3.98
CA LEU A 121 1.12 -14.65 2.78
C LEU A 121 1.97 -15.48 1.80
N SER A 122 3.26 -15.18 1.68
CA SER A 122 4.18 -15.97 0.82
C SER A 122 4.35 -17.41 1.33
N LEU A 123 4.27 -17.60 2.65
CA LEU A 123 4.40 -18.88 3.33
C LEU A 123 3.06 -19.63 3.48
N ASN A 124 1.94 -19.07 3.02
CA ASN A 124 0.58 -19.58 3.25
C ASN A 124 0.42 -21.07 2.87
N LYS A 125 1.05 -21.53 1.79
CA LYS A 125 0.99 -22.94 1.34
C LYS A 125 1.82 -23.89 2.22
N ALA A 126 2.88 -23.39 2.86
CA ALA A 126 3.80 -24.17 3.68
C ALA A 126 3.41 -24.21 5.17
N MET A 127 2.47 -23.35 5.60
CA MET A 127 2.05 -23.26 6.99
C MET A 127 1.12 -24.42 7.41
N PRO A 128 1.38 -25.09 8.56
CA PRO A 128 0.42 -25.96 9.22
C PRO A 128 -0.86 -25.22 9.64
N GLU A 129 -2.00 -25.90 9.70
CA GLU A 129 -3.31 -25.29 10.06
C GLU A 129 -3.29 -24.58 11.42
N THR A 130 -2.60 -25.12 12.43
CA THR A 130 -2.45 -24.50 13.75
C THR A 130 -1.72 -23.15 13.69
N THR A 131 -0.72 -23.03 12.82
CA THR A 131 0.04 -21.78 12.63
C THR A 131 -0.75 -20.77 11.80
N LYS A 132 -1.63 -21.24 10.89
CA LYS A 132 -2.48 -20.34 10.08
C LYS A 132 -3.43 -19.51 10.92
N GLU A 133 -3.98 -20.05 11.99
CA GLU A 133 -4.86 -19.29 12.90
C GLU A 133 -4.08 -18.18 13.62
N THR A 134 -2.89 -18.48 14.13
CA THR A 134 -2.01 -17.47 14.76
C THR A 134 -1.58 -16.41 13.74
N ALA A 135 -1.21 -16.80 12.53
CA ALA A 135 -0.88 -15.88 11.45
C ALA A 135 -2.07 -14.98 11.09
N ARG A 136 -3.28 -15.53 11.00
CA ARG A 136 -4.52 -14.76 10.78
C ARG A 136 -4.77 -13.75 11.90
N ALA A 137 -4.54 -14.12 13.16
CA ALA A 137 -4.68 -13.19 14.29
C ALA A 137 -3.70 -12.01 14.20
N VAL A 138 -2.44 -12.28 13.82
CA VAL A 138 -1.43 -11.24 13.60
C VAL A 138 -1.82 -10.32 12.45
N VAL A 139 -2.21 -10.87 11.30
CA VAL A 139 -2.68 -10.11 10.13
C VAL A 139 -3.90 -9.26 10.49
N ARG A 140 -4.88 -9.83 11.21
CA ARG A 140 -6.08 -9.11 11.66
C ARG A 140 -5.72 -7.88 12.49
N LYS A 141 -4.75 -7.99 13.39
CA LYS A 141 -4.29 -6.86 14.21
C LYS A 141 -3.69 -5.73 13.36
N VAL A 142 -2.90 -6.05 12.33
CA VAL A 142 -2.35 -5.06 11.39
C VAL A 142 -3.48 -4.41 10.58
N VAL A 143 -4.37 -5.22 10.01
CA VAL A 143 -5.52 -4.77 9.21
C VAL A 143 -6.42 -3.84 10.02
N GLU A 144 -6.77 -4.18 11.26
CA GLU A 144 -7.60 -3.34 12.13
C GLU A 144 -6.93 -1.99 12.46
N GLN A 145 -5.61 -1.97 12.66
CA GLN A 145 -4.87 -0.74 12.91
C GLN A 145 -4.84 0.15 11.67
N LEU A 146 -4.60 -0.43 10.50
CA LEU A 146 -4.63 0.29 9.22
C LEU A 146 -6.03 0.81 8.90
N GLU A 147 -7.06 0.00 9.11
CA GLU A 147 -8.45 0.41 8.90
C GLU A 147 -8.81 1.59 9.81
N LYS A 148 -8.47 1.53 11.11
CA LYS A 148 -8.71 2.65 12.04
C LYS A 148 -8.01 3.94 11.59
N LYS A 149 -6.79 3.84 11.07
CA LYS A 149 -6.01 4.99 10.58
C LYS A 149 -6.59 5.58 9.29
N LEU A 150 -6.96 4.72 8.34
CA LEU A 150 -7.27 5.12 6.96
C LEU A 150 -8.76 5.30 6.68
N ALA A 151 -9.65 4.58 7.38
CA ALA A 151 -11.08 4.54 7.05
C ALA A 151 -11.77 5.89 7.20
N ALA A 152 -11.50 6.62 8.29
CA ALA A 152 -12.15 7.90 8.56
C ALA A 152 -11.85 8.93 7.46
N ARG A 153 -10.56 9.12 7.14
CA ARG A 153 -10.13 10.04 6.07
C ARG A 153 -10.69 9.62 4.72
N THR A 154 -10.64 8.33 4.40
CA THR A 154 -11.16 7.79 3.14
C THR A 154 -12.65 8.07 2.97
N ARG A 155 -13.46 7.75 3.98
CA ARG A 155 -14.91 7.99 3.94
C ARG A 155 -15.22 9.47 3.78
N THR A 156 -14.57 10.35 4.53
CA THR A 156 -14.83 11.80 4.46
C THR A 156 -14.45 12.37 3.08
N THR A 157 -13.26 12.06 2.57
CA THR A 157 -12.78 12.58 1.29
C THR A 157 -13.64 12.07 0.12
N LEU A 158 -13.97 10.78 0.11
CA LEU A 158 -14.76 10.17 -0.97
C LEU A 158 -16.22 10.57 -0.93
N THR A 159 -16.83 10.69 0.26
CA THR A 159 -18.22 11.18 0.38
C THR A 159 -18.34 12.60 -0.18
N GLY A 160 -17.41 13.49 0.18
CA GLY A 160 -17.38 14.84 -0.36
C GLY A 160 -17.17 14.89 -1.88
N ALA A 161 -16.33 14.01 -2.42
CA ALA A 161 -16.12 13.87 -3.86
C ALA A 161 -17.38 13.37 -4.60
N LEU A 162 -18.07 12.38 -4.02
CA LEU A 162 -19.30 11.83 -4.58
C LEU A 162 -20.42 12.87 -4.64
N ASP A 163 -20.62 13.65 -3.59
CA ASP A 163 -21.60 14.74 -3.55
C ASP A 163 -21.32 15.80 -4.66
N ARG A 164 -20.05 16.18 -4.84
CA ARG A 164 -19.65 17.11 -5.92
C ARG A 164 -19.81 16.51 -7.32
N SER A 165 -19.66 15.19 -7.45
CA SER A 165 -19.80 14.48 -8.72
C SER A 165 -21.27 14.29 -9.12
N ALA A 166 -22.18 14.18 -8.14
CA ALA A 166 -23.61 13.94 -8.30
C ALA A 166 -24.41 15.18 -8.77
N ARG A 167 -23.79 16.04 -9.57
CA ARG A 167 -24.30 17.35 -10.01
C ARG A 167 -25.73 17.27 -10.55
N VAL A 168 -26.56 18.23 -10.16
CA VAL A 168 -27.97 18.28 -10.60
C VAL A 168 -28.15 19.47 -11.54
N SER A 169 -28.74 19.24 -12.71
CA SER A 169 -29.03 20.29 -13.71
C SER A 169 -30.33 21.07 -13.41
N ARG A 170 -30.95 20.80 -12.25
CA ARG A 170 -32.19 21.42 -11.74
C ARG A 170 -32.16 21.49 -10.19
N PRO A 171 -31.19 22.21 -9.62
CA PRO A 171 -31.03 22.28 -8.16
C PRO A 171 -32.14 23.09 -7.49
N ARG A 172 -32.39 22.83 -6.19
CA ARG A 172 -33.18 23.73 -5.34
C ARG A 172 -32.37 24.99 -5.07
N HIS A 173 -33.04 26.10 -4.75
CA HIS A 173 -32.40 27.41 -4.60
C HIS A 173 -31.20 27.45 -3.63
N HIS A 174 -31.22 26.62 -2.59
CA HIS A 174 -30.15 26.53 -1.59
C HIS A 174 -28.98 25.63 -1.99
N ASP A 175 -29.15 24.78 -3.00
CA ASP A 175 -28.12 23.84 -3.48
C ASP A 175 -27.40 24.37 -4.74
N ILE A 176 -27.65 25.62 -5.15
CA ILE A 176 -27.07 26.21 -6.37
C ILE A 176 -25.58 26.50 -6.16
N ASP A 177 -24.75 25.99 -7.07
CA ASP A 177 -23.35 26.41 -7.23
C ASP A 177 -23.35 27.71 -8.04
N TRP A 178 -23.40 28.84 -7.34
CA TRP A 178 -23.51 30.16 -7.96
C TRP A 178 -22.31 30.50 -8.83
N ASN A 179 -21.08 30.16 -8.42
CA ASN A 179 -19.87 30.47 -9.19
C ASN A 179 -19.92 29.80 -10.57
N ARG A 180 -20.28 28.52 -10.60
CA ARG A 180 -20.38 27.75 -11.84
C ARG A 180 -21.60 28.09 -12.67
N THR A 181 -22.73 28.37 -12.01
CA THR A 181 -23.93 28.87 -12.66
C THR A 181 -23.64 30.20 -13.36
N ILE A 182 -22.93 31.13 -12.72
CA ILE A 182 -22.51 32.38 -13.35
C ILE A 182 -21.59 32.10 -14.54
N GLN A 183 -20.53 31.30 -14.37
CA GLN A 183 -19.61 30.98 -15.47
C GLN A 183 -20.31 30.36 -16.68
N ALA A 184 -21.20 29.39 -16.46
CA ALA A 184 -21.92 28.71 -17.53
C ALA A 184 -22.93 29.61 -18.26
N ASN A 185 -23.38 30.69 -17.60
CA ASN A 185 -24.36 31.63 -18.14
C ASN A 185 -23.75 33.00 -18.46
N LEU A 186 -22.41 33.16 -18.44
CA LEU A 186 -21.74 34.42 -18.80
C LEU A 186 -22.15 34.92 -20.20
N LYS A 187 -22.47 33.99 -21.11
CA LYS A 187 -23.04 34.28 -22.44
C LYS A 187 -24.37 35.04 -22.40
N ASN A 188 -25.09 35.01 -21.28
CA ASN A 188 -26.40 35.62 -21.04
C ASN A 188 -26.28 36.86 -20.13
N TYR A 189 -25.14 37.56 -20.18
CA TYR A 189 -24.95 38.82 -19.48
C TYR A 189 -25.73 39.94 -20.17
N LEU A 190 -26.54 40.67 -19.40
CA LEU A 190 -27.27 41.85 -19.86
C LEU A 190 -26.54 43.12 -19.39
N PRO A 191 -25.87 43.87 -20.28
CA PRO A 191 -25.10 45.06 -19.91
C PRO A 191 -25.96 46.16 -19.29
N GLU A 192 -27.19 46.33 -19.78
CA GLU A 192 -28.15 47.34 -19.33
C GLU A 192 -28.50 47.19 -17.84
N TYR A 193 -28.59 45.95 -17.37
CA TYR A 193 -28.94 45.61 -15.98
C TYR A 193 -27.74 45.18 -15.14
N ARG A 194 -26.53 45.17 -15.73
CA ARG A 194 -25.29 44.65 -15.12
C ARG A 194 -25.46 43.27 -14.46
N THR A 195 -26.31 42.42 -15.02
CA THR A 195 -26.75 41.17 -14.39
C THR A 195 -26.64 40.00 -15.37
N VAL A 196 -26.25 38.82 -14.87
CA VAL A 196 -26.28 37.57 -15.63
C VAL A 196 -27.62 36.87 -15.39
N VAL A 197 -28.36 36.57 -16.46
CA VAL A 197 -29.61 35.80 -16.34
C VAL A 197 -29.31 34.30 -16.49
N PRO A 198 -29.48 33.51 -15.42
CA PRO A 198 -29.17 32.09 -15.48
C PRO A 198 -30.26 31.32 -16.23
N GLU A 199 -29.91 30.81 -17.42
CA GLU A 199 -30.72 29.87 -18.21
C GLU A 199 -30.52 28.43 -17.70
N ARG A 200 -29.28 28.08 -17.34
CA ARG A 200 -28.90 26.77 -16.82
C ARG A 200 -28.40 26.86 -15.38
N LEU A 201 -29.22 26.41 -14.43
CA LEU A 201 -28.81 26.30 -13.03
C LEU A 201 -27.98 25.03 -12.81
N ILE A 202 -26.80 25.19 -12.21
CA ILE A 202 -25.93 24.09 -11.81
C ILE A 202 -25.90 24.09 -10.29
N GLY A 203 -26.21 22.96 -9.67
CA GLY A 203 -26.11 22.84 -8.22
C GLY A 203 -25.34 21.63 -7.75
N TYR A 204 -24.94 21.71 -6.49
CA TYR A 204 -24.38 20.61 -5.74
C TYR A 204 -25.44 19.51 -5.66
N GLY A 205 -25.10 18.32 -6.11
CA GLY A 205 -25.94 17.17 -5.82
C GLY A 205 -25.84 16.88 -4.33
N ARG A 206 -26.94 16.96 -3.60
CA ARG A 206 -27.11 15.98 -2.52
C ARG A 206 -27.09 14.65 -3.24
N ALA A 207 -26.09 13.80 -3.01
CA ALA A 207 -26.05 12.49 -3.63
C ALA A 207 -27.44 11.89 -3.52
N ALA A 208 -28.17 11.85 -4.64
CA ALA A 208 -29.36 11.06 -4.69
C ALA A 208 -28.88 9.66 -4.29
N GLN A 209 -29.64 8.98 -3.43
CA GLN A 209 -29.39 7.60 -3.00
C GLN A 209 -29.24 6.60 -4.18
N SER A 210 -29.23 7.07 -5.43
CA SER A 210 -29.17 6.34 -6.68
C SER A 210 -27.85 6.43 -7.46
N VAL A 211 -26.95 7.40 -7.24
CA VAL A 211 -25.69 7.47 -8.04
C VAL A 211 -24.66 6.53 -7.45
N LYS A 212 -24.75 5.26 -7.83
CA LYS A 212 -23.72 4.25 -7.59
C LYS A 212 -22.57 4.47 -8.57
N LYS A 213 -21.46 5.08 -8.13
CA LYS A 213 -20.19 4.98 -8.87
C LYS A 213 -19.67 3.55 -8.76
N GLU A 214 -18.92 3.10 -9.75
CA GLU A 214 -18.30 1.78 -9.74
C GLU A 214 -16.78 1.92 -9.64
N VAL A 215 -16.16 1.20 -8.71
CA VAL A 215 -14.70 1.16 -8.54
C VAL A 215 -14.26 -0.28 -8.72
N ILE A 216 -13.38 -0.53 -9.68
CA ILE A 216 -12.75 -1.82 -9.89
C ILE A 216 -11.28 -1.69 -9.48
N LEU A 217 -10.92 -2.35 -8.38
CA LEU A 217 -9.54 -2.48 -7.93
C LEU A 217 -8.95 -3.74 -8.57
N CYS A 218 -7.98 -3.55 -9.47
CA CYS A 218 -7.27 -4.62 -10.15
C CYS A 218 -5.84 -4.68 -9.59
N ILE A 219 -5.51 -5.71 -8.81
CA ILE A 219 -4.29 -5.78 -8.00
C ILE A 219 -3.40 -6.91 -8.48
N ASP A 220 -2.15 -6.57 -8.79
CA ASP A 220 -1.09 -7.51 -9.10
C ASP A 220 -0.60 -8.22 -7.84
N GLN A 221 -0.51 -9.53 -7.94
CA GLN A 221 -0.11 -10.39 -6.85
C GLN A 221 1.33 -10.91 -6.94
N SER A 222 2.17 -10.24 -7.74
CA SER A 222 3.60 -10.50 -7.74
C SER A 222 4.22 -10.29 -6.34
N GLY A 223 5.33 -10.98 -6.07
CA GLY A 223 5.99 -10.95 -4.76
C GLY A 223 6.45 -9.54 -4.35
N SER A 224 6.80 -8.69 -5.31
CA SER A 224 7.14 -7.26 -5.12
C SER A 224 5.95 -6.43 -4.64
N MET A 225 4.72 -6.89 -4.86
CA MET A 225 3.49 -6.14 -4.59
C MET A 225 2.82 -6.50 -3.27
N ALA A 226 3.41 -7.38 -2.45
CA ALA A 226 2.79 -7.88 -1.22
C ALA A 226 2.29 -6.76 -0.28
N ALA A 227 3.09 -5.70 -0.06
CA ALA A 227 2.67 -4.56 0.76
C ALA A 227 1.49 -3.79 0.12
N SER A 228 1.50 -3.64 -1.20
CA SER A 228 0.42 -2.99 -1.95
C SER A 228 -0.88 -3.78 -1.87
N VAL A 229 -0.83 -5.12 -1.88
CA VAL A 229 -2.01 -5.98 -1.69
C VAL A 229 -2.64 -5.72 -0.33
N VAL A 230 -1.85 -5.63 0.75
CA VAL A 230 -2.37 -5.34 2.12
C VAL A 230 -3.15 -4.04 2.16
N TYR A 231 -2.56 -2.94 1.69
CA TYR A 231 -3.23 -1.65 1.66
C TYR A 231 -4.46 -1.67 0.76
N ALA A 232 -4.37 -2.28 -0.42
CA ALA A 232 -5.47 -2.36 -1.36
C ALA A 232 -6.65 -3.19 -0.83
N SER A 233 -6.40 -4.25 -0.07
CA SER A 233 -7.45 -5.03 0.61
C SER A 233 -8.17 -4.19 1.67
N VAL A 234 -7.43 -3.43 2.49
CA VAL A 234 -8.01 -2.52 3.49
C VAL A 234 -8.85 -1.44 2.82
N PHE A 235 -8.33 -0.79 1.77
CA PHE A 235 -9.10 0.21 1.02
C PHE A 235 -10.32 -0.41 0.32
N GLY A 236 -10.18 -1.61 -0.24
CA GLY A 236 -11.27 -2.36 -0.85
C GLY A 236 -12.43 -2.56 0.13
N ALA A 237 -12.15 -3.01 1.36
CA ALA A 237 -13.16 -3.19 2.39
C ALA A 237 -13.80 -1.86 2.83
N VAL A 238 -12.99 -0.81 3.01
CA VAL A 238 -13.51 0.53 3.33
C VAL A 238 -14.44 1.04 2.22
N LEU A 239 -14.08 0.87 0.96
CA LEU A 239 -14.89 1.25 -0.19
C LEU A 239 -16.17 0.40 -0.30
N ALA A 240 -16.09 -0.91 -0.05
CA ALA A 240 -17.24 -1.82 -0.04
C ALA A 240 -18.27 -1.43 1.04
N SER A 241 -17.81 -0.89 2.18
CA SER A 241 -18.71 -0.37 3.22
C SER A 241 -19.51 0.88 2.81
N MET A 242 -19.15 1.55 1.72
CA MET A 242 -19.81 2.77 1.23
C MET A 242 -20.95 2.44 0.26
N ARG A 243 -22.21 2.67 0.66
CA ARG A 243 -23.41 2.39 -0.16
C ARG A 243 -23.46 3.10 -1.53
N SER A 244 -22.75 4.21 -1.66
CA SER A 244 -22.67 5.03 -2.88
C SER A 244 -21.62 4.54 -3.88
N ILE A 245 -20.81 3.54 -3.52
CA ILE A 245 -19.76 2.95 -4.37
C ILE A 245 -20.02 1.45 -4.50
N ALA A 246 -20.14 0.96 -5.72
CA ALA A 246 -20.05 -0.45 -6.01
C ALA A 246 -18.56 -0.80 -6.19
N THR A 247 -18.00 -1.54 -5.25
CA THR A 247 -16.57 -1.92 -5.27
C THR A 247 -16.44 -3.34 -5.77
N ARG A 248 -15.52 -3.56 -6.70
CA ARG A 248 -15.07 -4.89 -7.13
C ARG A 248 -13.59 -5.03 -6.88
N LEU A 249 -13.19 -6.21 -6.42
CA LEU A 249 -11.79 -6.52 -6.15
C LEU A 249 -11.37 -7.69 -7.02
N VAL A 250 -10.46 -7.43 -7.94
CA VAL A 250 -9.89 -8.43 -8.84
C VAL A 250 -8.41 -8.52 -8.55
N VAL A 251 -7.95 -9.71 -8.19
CA VAL A 251 -6.54 -9.99 -7.97
C VAL A 251 -6.03 -10.89 -9.09
N PHE A 252 -4.79 -10.68 -9.53
CA PHE A 252 -4.25 -11.43 -10.65
C PHE A 252 -2.76 -11.73 -10.50
N ASP A 253 -2.39 -12.85 -11.10
CA ASP A 253 -1.03 -13.28 -11.37
C ASP A 253 -0.98 -13.77 -12.84
N THR A 254 -0.92 -15.09 -13.07
CA THR A 254 -1.19 -15.75 -14.35
C THR A 254 -2.69 -16.10 -14.54
N ALA A 255 -3.43 -16.13 -13.43
CA ALA A 255 -4.86 -16.30 -13.39
C ALA A 255 -5.52 -15.03 -12.84
N VAL A 256 -6.84 -14.93 -13.04
CA VAL A 256 -7.63 -13.81 -12.55
C VAL A 256 -8.65 -14.36 -11.56
N VAL A 257 -8.66 -13.81 -10.34
CA VAL A 257 -9.57 -14.18 -9.27
C VAL A 257 -10.37 -12.96 -8.85
N ASP A 258 -11.69 -13.12 -8.77
CA ASP A 258 -12.61 -12.08 -8.30
C ASP A 258 -12.90 -12.32 -6.81
N LEU A 259 -12.41 -11.42 -5.96
CA LEU A 259 -12.56 -11.48 -4.50
C LEU A 259 -13.62 -10.50 -3.99
N THR A 260 -14.51 -10.03 -4.87
CA THR A 260 -15.56 -9.07 -4.52
C THR A 260 -16.44 -9.57 -3.36
N ASP A 261 -16.73 -10.87 -3.30
CA ASP A 261 -17.55 -11.47 -2.24
C ASP A 261 -16.82 -11.58 -0.88
N GLN A 262 -15.51 -11.37 -0.85
CA GLN A 262 -14.68 -11.45 0.37
C GLN A 262 -14.35 -10.06 0.93
N LEU A 263 -14.82 -8.98 0.30
CA LEU A 263 -14.54 -7.61 0.69
C LEU A 263 -14.99 -7.23 2.12
N ASP A 264 -15.86 -8.02 2.74
CA ASP A 264 -16.32 -7.82 4.11
C ASP A 264 -15.24 -8.12 5.16
N ASP A 265 -14.28 -9.03 4.87
CA ASP A 265 -13.12 -9.31 5.74
C ASP A 265 -11.81 -9.18 4.93
N PRO A 266 -11.04 -8.08 5.11
CA PRO A 266 -9.75 -7.92 4.44
C PRO A 266 -8.75 -9.04 4.73
N VAL A 267 -8.87 -9.72 5.87
CA VAL A 267 -8.02 -10.87 6.20
C VAL A 267 -8.32 -12.02 5.24
N ASP A 268 -9.58 -12.31 4.95
CA ASP A 268 -9.95 -13.37 4.02
C ASP A 268 -9.52 -13.05 2.59
N VAL A 269 -9.64 -11.78 2.17
CA VAL A 269 -9.05 -11.32 0.90
C VAL A 269 -7.56 -11.64 0.85
N LEU A 270 -6.81 -11.28 1.89
CA LEU A 270 -5.36 -11.49 1.91
C LEU A 270 -4.98 -12.98 1.87
N PHE A 271 -5.62 -13.82 2.67
CA PHE A 271 -5.36 -15.27 2.66
C PHE A 271 -5.93 -15.99 1.42
N GLY A 272 -6.90 -15.39 0.72
CA GLY A 272 -7.42 -15.84 -0.57
C GLY A 272 -6.47 -15.54 -1.74
N THR A 273 -5.54 -14.61 -1.57
CA THR A 273 -4.51 -14.26 -2.57
C THR A 273 -3.35 -15.26 -2.50
N GLN A 274 -2.94 -15.87 -3.62
CA GLN A 274 -1.77 -16.77 -3.71
C GLN A 274 -0.54 -16.09 -4.31
N LEU A 275 0.46 -15.74 -3.49
CA LEU A 275 1.65 -15.01 -3.98
C LEU A 275 2.53 -16.00 -4.74
N GLY A 276 2.57 -15.91 -6.07
CA GLY A 276 3.53 -16.65 -6.88
C GLY A 276 3.03 -17.06 -8.27
N GLY A 277 3.73 -16.58 -9.29
CA GLY A 277 3.44 -16.82 -10.70
C GLY A 277 3.98 -15.67 -11.54
N GLY A 278 4.02 -15.84 -12.86
CA GLY A 278 4.21 -14.70 -13.77
C GLY A 278 3.01 -13.74 -13.71
N THR A 279 3.07 -12.65 -14.47
CA THR A 279 2.05 -11.59 -14.47
C THR A 279 1.40 -11.48 -15.85
N ASP A 280 0.08 -11.56 -15.93
CA ASP A 280 -0.72 -11.32 -17.14
C ASP A 280 -1.72 -10.19 -16.92
N ILE A 281 -1.24 -8.95 -17.11
CA ILE A 281 -2.03 -7.73 -16.89
C ILE A 281 -3.13 -7.64 -17.96
N ASN A 282 -2.81 -7.97 -19.22
CA ASN A 282 -3.76 -7.98 -20.33
C ASN A 282 -5.01 -8.82 -20.03
N ARG A 283 -4.85 -10.04 -19.50
CA ARG A 283 -5.97 -10.91 -19.13
C ARG A 283 -6.79 -10.34 -17.97
N ALA A 284 -6.14 -9.78 -16.96
CA ALA A 284 -6.82 -9.12 -15.85
C ALA A 284 -7.67 -7.94 -16.34
N LEU A 285 -7.11 -7.09 -17.20
CA LEU A 285 -7.83 -5.97 -17.81
C LEU A 285 -8.98 -6.44 -18.71
N ALA A 286 -8.81 -7.55 -19.45
CA ALA A 286 -9.90 -8.14 -20.23
C ALA A 286 -11.07 -8.58 -19.35
N TYR A 287 -10.78 -9.21 -18.20
CA TYR A 287 -11.80 -9.58 -17.22
C TYR A 287 -12.49 -8.34 -16.66
N CYS A 288 -11.74 -7.34 -16.19
CA CYS A 288 -12.29 -6.08 -15.68
C CYS A 288 -13.19 -5.42 -16.73
N GLN A 289 -12.75 -5.35 -18.00
CA GLN A 289 -13.53 -4.78 -19.10
C GLN A 289 -14.90 -5.44 -19.25
N SER A 290 -14.98 -6.76 -19.12
CA SER A 290 -16.25 -7.50 -19.24
C SER A 290 -17.22 -7.23 -18.09
N LYS A 291 -16.74 -6.68 -16.97
CA LYS A 291 -17.55 -6.32 -15.80
C LYS A 291 -18.04 -4.87 -15.83
N ILE A 292 -17.47 -4.02 -16.69
CA ILE A 292 -17.84 -2.61 -16.79
C ILE A 292 -19.21 -2.50 -17.46
N THR A 293 -20.22 -2.08 -16.69
CA THR A 293 -21.58 -1.86 -17.20
C THR A 293 -21.88 -0.40 -17.53
N ARG A 294 -21.26 0.54 -16.79
CA ARG A 294 -21.48 1.98 -16.92
C ARG A 294 -20.14 2.71 -17.02
N PRO A 295 -19.51 2.74 -18.22
CA PRO A 295 -18.19 3.33 -18.41
C PRO A 295 -18.01 4.73 -17.81
N ALA A 296 -18.98 5.63 -18.05
CA ALA A 296 -18.91 7.01 -17.58
C ALA A 296 -18.90 7.18 -16.05
N ASP A 297 -19.35 6.18 -15.31
CA ASP A 297 -19.42 6.14 -13.85
C ASP A 297 -18.43 5.16 -13.21
N THR A 298 -17.55 4.56 -14.02
CA THR A 298 -16.58 3.55 -13.58
C THR A 298 -15.18 4.13 -13.47
N VAL A 299 -14.52 3.84 -12.35
CA VAL A 299 -13.09 4.04 -12.13
C VAL A 299 -12.42 2.68 -12.07
N VAL A 300 -11.41 2.46 -12.90
CA VAL A 300 -10.54 1.27 -12.82
C VAL A 300 -9.20 1.71 -12.25
N VAL A 301 -8.78 1.05 -11.18
CA VAL A 301 -7.48 1.27 -10.53
C VAL A 301 -6.64 0.03 -10.73
N LEU A 302 -5.58 0.14 -11.52
CA LEU A 302 -4.58 -0.91 -11.68
C LEU A 302 -3.46 -0.68 -10.68
N ILE A 303 -3.20 -1.64 -9.80
CA ILE A 303 -2.09 -1.62 -8.84
C ILE A 303 -1.09 -2.69 -9.28
N SER A 304 0.00 -2.29 -9.94
CA SER A 304 1.01 -3.21 -10.52
C SER A 304 2.31 -2.45 -10.78
N ASP A 305 3.44 -3.15 -10.68
CA ASP A 305 4.75 -2.66 -11.12
C ASP A 305 4.91 -2.60 -12.66
N LEU A 306 3.85 -2.96 -13.39
CA LEU A 306 3.75 -2.92 -14.85
C LEU A 306 4.71 -3.87 -15.58
N TYR A 307 5.34 -4.82 -14.89
CA TYR A 307 6.06 -5.89 -15.59
C TYR A 307 5.04 -6.87 -16.20
N GLU A 308 4.76 -6.69 -17.49
CA GLU A 308 3.82 -7.52 -18.25
C GLU A 308 4.52 -8.77 -18.80
N GLY A 309 4.04 -9.95 -18.41
CA GLY A 309 4.40 -11.23 -19.03
C GLY A 309 3.53 -11.61 -20.23
N GLY A 310 2.40 -10.91 -20.42
CA GLY A 310 1.46 -11.08 -21.53
C GLY A 310 1.75 -10.21 -22.76
N ILE A 311 0.70 -9.87 -23.52
CA ILE A 311 0.81 -9.16 -24.80
C ILE A 311 0.69 -7.64 -24.59
N ARG A 312 1.83 -6.96 -24.44
CA ARG A 312 1.94 -5.49 -24.28
C ARG A 312 1.01 -4.69 -25.19
N ASN A 313 1.03 -4.96 -26.49
CA ASN A 313 0.26 -4.19 -27.48
C ASN A 313 -1.25 -4.36 -27.31
N GLU A 314 -1.69 -5.48 -26.74
CA GLU A 314 -3.10 -5.72 -26.47
C GLU A 314 -3.53 -5.04 -25.17
N MET A 315 -2.68 -5.11 -24.12
CA MET A 315 -2.87 -4.38 -22.87
C MET A 315 -3.10 -2.89 -23.14
N LEU A 316 -2.21 -2.24 -23.91
CA LEU A 316 -2.34 -0.81 -24.25
C LEU A 316 -3.60 -0.52 -25.06
N ARG A 317 -3.97 -1.39 -26.00
CA ARG A 317 -5.23 -1.25 -26.77
C ARG A 317 -6.46 -1.34 -25.88
N ARG A 318 -6.47 -2.22 -24.87
CA ARG A 318 -7.58 -2.36 -23.92
C ARG A 318 -7.72 -1.12 -23.04
N VAL A 319 -6.62 -0.60 -22.50
CA VAL A 319 -6.63 0.65 -21.73
C VAL A 319 -7.16 1.80 -22.58
N ALA A 320 -6.67 1.94 -23.81
CA ALA A 320 -7.16 2.96 -24.75
C ALA A 320 -8.68 2.81 -25.02
N ALA A 321 -9.17 1.58 -25.22
CA ALA A 321 -10.59 1.32 -25.45
C ALA A 321 -11.46 1.64 -24.21
N MET A 322 -11.02 1.26 -23.01
CA MET A 322 -11.71 1.62 -21.76
C MET A 322 -11.81 3.14 -21.61
N LYS A 323 -10.70 3.85 -21.81
CA LYS A 323 -10.67 5.31 -21.76
C LYS A 323 -11.55 5.97 -22.80
N ALA A 324 -11.51 5.50 -24.04
CA ALA A 324 -12.37 5.98 -25.12
C ALA A 324 -13.87 5.78 -24.81
N SER A 325 -14.21 4.74 -24.05
CA SER A 325 -15.58 4.50 -23.58
C SER A 325 -16.03 5.41 -22.43
N GLY A 326 -15.11 6.18 -21.82
CA GLY A 326 -15.41 7.14 -20.76
C GLY A 326 -15.07 6.67 -19.33
N VAL A 327 -14.39 5.52 -19.21
CA VAL A 327 -13.84 4.99 -17.95
C VAL A 327 -12.68 5.86 -17.49
N GLU A 328 -12.66 6.18 -16.19
CA GLU A 328 -11.48 6.77 -15.56
C GLU A 328 -10.50 5.65 -15.22
N PHE A 329 -9.26 5.74 -15.71
CA PHE A 329 -8.25 4.69 -15.53
C PHE A 329 -7.04 5.25 -14.80
N VAL A 330 -6.74 4.70 -13.62
CA VAL A 330 -5.64 5.11 -12.76
C VAL A 330 -4.67 3.95 -12.62
N THR A 331 -3.37 4.21 -12.79
CA THR A 331 -2.32 3.21 -12.59
C THR A 331 -1.47 3.59 -11.39
N LEU A 332 -1.40 2.70 -10.40
CA LEU A 332 -0.58 2.84 -9.20
C LEU A 332 0.56 1.84 -9.26
N LEU A 333 1.78 2.36 -9.36
CA LEU A 333 3.02 1.56 -9.49
C LEU A 333 3.36 0.83 -8.18
N ALA A 334 3.01 1.45 -7.07
CA ALA A 334 2.99 0.83 -5.76
C ALA A 334 2.02 1.61 -4.87
N LEU A 335 1.44 0.87 -3.93
CA LEU A 335 0.70 1.42 -2.81
C LEU A 335 1.46 1.09 -1.53
N SER A 336 2.58 1.77 -1.32
CA SER A 336 3.47 1.52 -0.19
C SER A 336 4.03 2.81 0.38
N ASP A 337 4.51 2.74 1.62
CA ASP A 337 5.24 3.83 2.27
C ASP A 337 6.74 3.84 1.92
N GLU A 338 7.19 2.91 1.07
CA GLU A 338 8.59 2.72 0.69
C GLU A 338 8.88 3.50 -0.61
N GLY A 339 9.63 4.59 -0.48
CA GLY A 339 9.72 5.70 -1.45
C GLY A 339 10.41 5.46 -2.80
N ALA A 340 10.48 4.23 -3.33
CA ALA A 340 10.93 3.99 -4.71
C ALA A 340 10.43 2.64 -5.27
N PRO A 341 9.28 2.59 -5.97
CA PRO A 341 8.88 1.36 -6.64
C PRO A 341 9.80 1.06 -7.82
N ALA A 342 10.15 -0.21 -7.99
CA ALA A 342 10.69 -0.72 -9.25
C ALA A 342 9.52 -0.96 -10.22
N TYR A 343 9.60 -0.45 -11.44
CA TYR A 343 8.53 -0.60 -12.43
C TYR A 343 9.05 -0.51 -13.87
N ASP A 344 8.24 -0.99 -14.81
CA ASP A 344 8.52 -0.86 -16.24
C ASP A 344 8.26 0.58 -16.74
N ARG A 345 9.35 1.31 -17.02
CA ARG A 345 9.30 2.70 -17.48
C ARG A 345 8.69 2.85 -18.88
N GLU A 346 8.85 1.86 -19.75
CA GLU A 346 8.28 1.92 -21.10
C GLU A 346 6.77 1.74 -21.07
N HIS A 347 6.26 0.82 -20.25
CA HIS A 347 4.82 0.65 -20.04
C HIS A 347 4.20 1.86 -19.35
N ALA A 348 4.84 2.39 -18.30
CA ALA A 348 4.39 3.60 -17.63
C ALA A 348 4.29 4.79 -18.59
N ALA A 349 5.32 5.01 -19.43
CA ALA A 349 5.31 6.08 -20.43
C ALA A 349 4.21 5.88 -21.50
N ALA A 350 4.01 4.63 -21.95
CA ALA A 350 2.97 4.31 -22.92
C ALA A 350 1.55 4.54 -22.36
N LEU A 351 1.30 4.16 -21.10
CA LEU A 351 0.03 4.41 -20.41
C LEU A 351 -0.19 5.92 -20.22
N ALA A 352 0.85 6.66 -19.83
CA ALA A 352 0.78 8.12 -19.68
C ALA A 352 0.44 8.82 -21.01
N ALA A 353 0.97 8.33 -22.15
CA ALA A 353 0.63 8.84 -23.48
C ALA A 353 -0.85 8.60 -23.86
N LEU A 354 -1.49 7.56 -23.29
CA LEU A 354 -2.93 7.30 -23.39
C LEU A 354 -3.73 8.14 -22.38
N GLY A 355 -3.07 8.97 -21.57
CA GLY A 355 -3.62 9.78 -20.49
C GLY A 355 -4.00 8.95 -19.25
N ALA A 356 -3.50 7.73 -19.11
CA ALA A 356 -3.59 6.93 -17.89
C ALA A 356 -2.29 7.15 -17.10
N PRO A 357 -2.20 8.17 -16.24
CA PRO A 357 -0.96 8.44 -15.51
C PRO A 357 -0.63 7.25 -14.59
N ALA A 358 0.65 6.88 -14.60
CA ALA A 358 1.21 5.86 -13.73
C ALA A 358 2.14 6.53 -12.72
N PHE A 359 1.85 6.34 -11.43
CA PHE A 359 2.61 6.96 -10.35
C PHE A 359 2.61 6.09 -9.09
N ALA A 360 3.60 6.31 -8.22
CA ALA A 360 3.63 5.73 -6.89
C ALA A 360 2.69 6.54 -5.98
N CYS A 361 1.93 5.87 -5.11
CA CYS A 361 1.05 6.56 -4.17
C CYS A 361 1.27 6.02 -2.76
N THR A 362 1.51 6.92 -1.81
CA THR A 362 1.48 6.52 -0.41
C THR A 362 0.02 6.25 0.00
N PRO A 363 -0.23 5.27 0.88
CA PRO A 363 -1.55 4.98 1.43
C PRO A 363 -2.31 6.23 1.92
N ASP A 364 -1.62 7.19 2.52
CA ASP A 364 -2.25 8.42 3.01
C ASP A 364 -2.78 9.34 1.89
N LEU A 365 -2.23 9.27 0.67
CA LEU A 365 -2.66 10.05 -0.49
C LEU A 365 -3.72 9.34 -1.36
N PHE A 366 -3.84 8.02 -1.23
CA PHE A 366 -4.77 7.22 -2.02
C PHE A 366 -6.23 7.73 -1.98
N PRO A 367 -6.79 8.16 -0.83
CA PRO A 367 -8.14 8.75 -0.79
C PRO A 367 -8.32 9.97 -1.68
N GLU A 368 -7.29 10.81 -1.82
CA GLU A 368 -7.36 12.04 -2.62
C GLU A 368 -7.26 11.75 -4.11
N VAL A 369 -6.42 10.78 -4.47
CA VAL A 369 -6.34 10.25 -5.84
C VAL A 369 -7.69 9.69 -6.27
N MET A 370 -8.29 8.84 -5.44
CA MET A 370 -9.61 8.26 -5.70
C MET A 370 -10.72 9.32 -5.79
N ALA A 371 -10.68 10.32 -4.92
CA ALA A 371 -11.61 11.45 -4.99
C ALA A 371 -11.48 12.25 -6.29
N ALA A 372 -10.25 12.54 -6.72
CA ALA A 372 -10.00 13.22 -8.00
C ALA A 372 -10.50 12.39 -9.19
N ALA A 373 -10.27 11.07 -9.18
CA ALA A 373 -10.75 10.15 -10.20
C ALA A 373 -12.29 10.11 -10.27
N LEU A 374 -12.97 10.00 -9.13
CA LEU A 374 -14.44 10.00 -9.07
C LEU A 374 -15.05 11.33 -9.54
N GLU A 375 -14.35 12.45 -9.31
CA GLU A 375 -14.76 13.79 -9.76
C GLU A 375 -14.35 14.10 -11.21
N LYS A 376 -13.55 13.24 -11.87
CA LYS A 376 -12.90 13.49 -13.16
C LYS A 376 -12.08 14.79 -13.17
N ARG A 377 -11.36 15.05 -12.07
CA ARG A 377 -10.39 16.14 -11.95
C ARG A 377 -8.99 15.64 -12.30
N PRO A 378 -8.04 16.53 -12.63
CA PRO A 378 -6.63 16.16 -12.72
C PRO A 378 -6.20 15.44 -11.44
N LEU A 379 -5.57 14.27 -11.59
CA LEU A 379 -5.12 13.49 -10.44
C LEU A 379 -3.97 14.22 -9.74
N PRO A 380 -3.96 14.26 -8.40
CA PRO A 380 -2.81 14.75 -7.64
C PRO A 380 -1.65 13.77 -7.88
N THR A 381 -0.80 14.12 -8.83
CA THR A 381 0.45 13.41 -9.08
C THR A 381 1.49 13.96 -8.11
N PRO A 382 2.06 13.13 -7.22
CA PRO A 382 3.12 13.56 -6.31
C PRO A 382 4.43 13.89 -7.04
#